data_AF-A0A9W8XJN6-F1
#
_entry.id   AF-A0A9W8XJN6-F1
#
_cell.length_a   1.000
_cell.length_b   1.000
_cell.length_c   1.000
_cell.angle_alpha   90.00
_cell.angle_beta   90.00
_cell.angle_gamma   90.00
#
_symmetry.space_group_name_H-M   'P 1'
#
loop_
_entity.id
_entity.type
_entity.pdbx_description
1 polymer ?
#
loop_
_entity_poly.entity_id
_entity_poly.type
_entity_poly.pdbx_seq_one_letter_code
_entity_poly.pdbx_strand_id
1 'polypeptide(L)'
;MPSITDKNPDQPAYRLAAIRETFEESGILLAKKGGKLFTDISDAEREEGRKSVHAGRILFPDLLAKWGCEADVQSLVPFTRWITPPNVKKRFSTQMYLYFLPLGSSSPGNPVSKSRTETSDINEVEEADIVIPHPMHDGGIEHTAARFLPPNKWIDLANQNRIILFPPQYFLTWHLSPFLAPTVTSPSSPIPPTDELQRERDRLVQWLSSEDAAFGKAIISPVVLGKGDYGEDKQDGVGGLDRDTAVLRLDFAGPELDKEGVKGTMRKWVVTTKFKKEGPRDVRVVEREKILGREKGRL
;
A
#
# COMPACT_ATOMS: atom_id res chain seq x y z
N MET A 1 1.37 1.48 -22.71
CA MET A 1 0.90 1.96 -21.38
C MET A 1 -0.55 2.35 -21.50
N PRO A 2 -1.43 1.99 -20.54
CA PRO A 2 -2.83 2.40 -20.54
C PRO A 2 -2.97 3.94 -20.48
N SER A 3 -4.09 4.45 -21.00
CA SER A 3 -4.44 5.87 -20.85
C SER A 3 -4.71 6.21 -19.39
N ILE A 4 -4.42 7.44 -18.98
CA ILE A 4 -4.85 7.97 -17.68
C ILE A 4 -6.38 7.93 -17.53
N THR A 5 -7.13 8.00 -18.64
CA THR A 5 -8.59 7.92 -18.68
C THR A 5 -9.15 6.49 -18.74
N ASP A 6 -8.29 5.46 -18.76
CA ASP A 6 -8.75 4.08 -18.58
C ASP A 6 -9.54 3.97 -17.27
N LYS A 7 -10.63 3.20 -17.24
CA LYS A 7 -11.48 3.01 -16.06
C LYS A 7 -11.54 1.56 -15.60
N ASN A 8 -10.86 0.65 -16.31
CA ASN A 8 -10.86 -0.75 -15.98
C ASN A 8 -9.95 -0.99 -14.75
N PRO A 9 -10.53 -1.35 -13.58
CA PRO A 9 -9.71 -1.67 -12.40
C PRO A 9 -8.84 -2.92 -12.61
N ASP A 10 -9.22 -3.74 -13.60
CA ASP A 10 -8.54 -4.99 -13.96
C ASP A 10 -7.59 -4.83 -15.15
N GLN A 11 -7.23 -3.60 -15.52
CA GLN A 11 -6.32 -3.30 -16.63
C GLN A 11 -5.03 -4.14 -16.53
N PRO A 12 -4.82 -5.11 -17.46
CA PRO A 12 -3.71 -6.06 -17.38
C PRO A 12 -2.33 -5.43 -17.21
N ALA A 13 -2.07 -4.28 -17.84
CA ALA A 13 -0.79 -3.61 -17.71
C ALA A 13 -0.53 -3.07 -16.29
N TYR A 14 -1.55 -2.62 -15.57
CA TYR A 14 -1.40 -2.16 -14.17
C TYR A 14 -1.15 -3.34 -13.22
N ARG A 15 -1.85 -4.46 -13.43
CA ARG A 15 -1.65 -5.69 -12.64
C ARG A 15 -0.23 -6.25 -12.82
N LEU A 16 0.24 -6.33 -14.06
CA LEU A 16 1.60 -6.81 -14.34
C LEU A 16 2.65 -5.84 -13.81
N ALA A 17 2.44 -4.53 -13.97
CA ALA A 17 3.34 -3.51 -13.42
C ALA A 17 3.44 -3.63 -11.90
N ALA A 18 2.32 -3.77 -11.19
CA ALA A 18 2.33 -3.90 -9.73
C ALA A 18 3.21 -5.08 -9.25
N ILE A 19 3.12 -6.24 -9.92
CA ILE A 19 3.94 -7.41 -9.59
C ILE A 19 5.41 -7.19 -9.96
N ARG A 20 5.70 -6.61 -11.14
CA ARG A 20 7.07 -6.30 -11.58
C ARG A 20 7.75 -5.32 -10.62
N GLU A 21 7.13 -4.18 -10.33
CA GLU A 21 7.70 -3.17 -9.43
C GLU A 21 7.93 -3.74 -8.03
N THR A 22 6.98 -4.54 -7.52
CA THR A 22 7.16 -5.24 -6.23
C THR A 22 8.40 -6.12 -6.25
N PHE A 23 8.62 -6.85 -7.34
CA PHE A 23 9.82 -7.68 -7.50
C PHE A 23 11.10 -6.85 -7.58
N GLU A 24 11.13 -5.77 -8.37
CA GLU A 24 12.30 -4.90 -8.54
C GLU A 24 12.70 -4.22 -7.22
N GLU A 25 11.74 -3.65 -6.50
CA GLU A 25 11.98 -2.87 -5.28
C GLU A 25 12.25 -3.74 -4.04
N SER A 26 11.56 -4.88 -3.90
CA SER A 26 11.62 -5.69 -2.67
C SER A 26 12.23 -7.08 -2.84
N GLY A 27 12.36 -7.57 -4.07
CA GLY A 27 12.73 -8.96 -4.36
C GLY A 27 11.64 -9.99 -4.08
N ILE A 28 10.44 -9.57 -3.67
CA ILE A 28 9.28 -10.45 -3.49
C ILE A 28 8.69 -10.77 -4.86
N LEU A 29 8.75 -12.04 -5.24
CA LEU A 29 8.23 -12.53 -6.52
C LEU A 29 6.79 -13.06 -6.35
N LEU A 30 5.81 -12.31 -6.85
CA LEU A 30 4.40 -12.72 -6.88
C LEU A 30 4.09 -13.50 -8.17
N ALA A 31 4.60 -14.72 -8.25
CA ALA A 31 4.42 -15.61 -9.40
C ALA A 31 3.87 -16.96 -8.95
N LYS A 32 3.28 -17.72 -9.89
CA LYS A 32 2.76 -19.06 -9.63
C LYS A 32 3.22 -20.08 -10.65
N LYS A 33 3.21 -21.34 -10.23
CA LYS A 33 3.44 -22.52 -11.06
C LYS A 33 2.49 -23.62 -10.60
N GLY A 34 1.69 -24.17 -11.51
CA GLY A 34 0.68 -25.19 -11.16
C GLY A 34 -0.35 -24.70 -10.13
N GLY A 35 -0.71 -23.41 -10.15
CA GLY A 35 -1.69 -22.81 -9.24
C GLY A 35 -1.20 -22.50 -7.83
N LYS A 36 0.09 -22.70 -7.53
CA LYS A 36 0.71 -22.39 -6.23
C LYS A 36 1.75 -21.30 -6.37
N LEU A 37 2.00 -20.54 -5.30
CA LEU A 37 3.06 -19.55 -5.24
C LEU A 37 4.40 -20.21 -5.62
N PHE A 38 5.11 -19.59 -6.55
CA PHE A 38 6.37 -20.10 -7.07
C PHE A 38 7.53 -19.76 -6.15
N THR A 39 8.20 -20.79 -5.63
CA THR A 39 9.34 -20.67 -4.70
C THR A 39 10.55 -21.47 -5.15
N ASP A 40 10.49 -22.14 -6.32
CA ASP A 40 11.46 -23.13 -6.77
C ASP A 40 12.69 -22.47 -7.46
N ILE A 41 13.27 -21.45 -6.83
CA ILE A 41 14.51 -20.78 -7.25
C ILE A 41 15.35 -20.45 -6.02
N SER A 42 16.68 -20.42 -6.19
CA SER A 42 17.56 -19.98 -5.12
C SER A 42 17.49 -18.46 -4.91
N ASP A 43 17.84 -17.98 -3.71
CA ASP A 43 17.89 -16.54 -3.43
C ASP A 43 18.88 -15.80 -4.35
N ALA A 44 20.02 -16.43 -4.68
CA ALA A 44 21.01 -15.88 -5.59
C ALA A 44 20.47 -15.73 -7.02
N GLU A 45 19.74 -16.75 -7.50
CA GLU A 45 19.10 -16.69 -8.81
C GLU A 45 17.98 -15.65 -8.86
N ARG A 46 17.17 -15.57 -7.79
CA ARG A 46 16.12 -14.55 -7.65
C ARG A 46 16.71 -13.14 -7.71
N GLU A 47 17.81 -12.92 -6.99
CA GLU A 47 18.48 -11.62 -6.91
C GLU A 47 19.15 -11.22 -8.24
N GLU A 48 19.80 -12.15 -8.95
CA GLU A 48 20.33 -11.86 -10.29
C GLU A 48 19.20 -11.56 -11.29
N GLY A 49 18.10 -12.30 -11.20
CA GLY A 49 16.88 -12.02 -11.97
C GLY A 49 16.35 -10.62 -11.70
N ARG A 50 16.24 -10.22 -10.42
CA ARG A 50 15.80 -8.90 -9.99
C ARG A 50 16.67 -7.79 -10.55
N LYS A 51 17.99 -7.90 -10.37
CA LYS A 51 18.98 -6.95 -10.91
C LYS A 51 18.93 -6.87 -12.43
N SER A 52 18.69 -7.99 -13.12
CA SER A 52 18.58 -8.02 -14.58
C SER A 52 17.33 -7.30 -15.08
N VAL A 53 16.19 -7.50 -14.41
CA VAL A 53 14.94 -6.82 -14.75
C VAL A 53 15.04 -5.32 -14.45
N HIS A 54 15.50 -4.95 -13.25
CA HIS A 54 15.68 -3.55 -12.86
C HIS A 54 16.63 -2.80 -13.80
N ALA A 55 17.72 -3.43 -14.24
CA ALA A 55 18.66 -2.85 -15.20
C ALA A 55 18.17 -2.89 -16.67
N GLY A 56 16.96 -3.39 -16.94
CA GLY A 56 16.42 -3.53 -18.30
C GLY A 56 17.16 -4.54 -19.18
N ARG A 57 17.96 -5.45 -18.61
CA ARG A 57 18.74 -6.48 -19.33
C ARG A 57 17.87 -7.65 -19.81
N ILE A 58 16.75 -7.91 -19.13
CA ILE A 58 15.74 -8.90 -19.49
C ILE A 58 14.36 -8.34 -19.19
N LEU A 59 13.37 -8.63 -20.05
CA LEU A 59 11.98 -8.28 -19.75
C LEU A 59 11.45 -9.20 -18.64
N PHE A 60 10.64 -8.66 -17.75
CA PHE A 60 10.05 -9.43 -16.65
C PHE A 60 9.29 -10.69 -17.11
N PRO A 61 8.45 -10.66 -18.16
CA PRO A 61 7.80 -11.87 -18.68
C PRO A 61 8.78 -12.94 -19.18
N ASP A 62 9.90 -12.53 -19.80
CA ASP A 62 10.91 -13.46 -20.30
C ASP A 62 11.66 -14.16 -19.15
N LEU A 63 11.90 -13.44 -18.06
CA LEU A 63 12.47 -14.01 -16.84
C LEU A 63 11.51 -15.06 -16.23
N LEU A 64 10.21 -14.75 -16.15
CA LEU A 64 9.21 -15.71 -15.65
C LEU A 64 9.13 -16.96 -16.55
N ALA A 65 9.16 -16.77 -17.87
CA ALA A 65 9.17 -17.86 -18.83
C ALA A 65 10.42 -18.75 -18.65
N LYS A 66 11.60 -18.15 -18.44
CA LYS A 66 12.84 -18.86 -18.13
C LYS A 66 12.71 -19.74 -16.87
N TRP A 67 12.00 -19.26 -15.85
CA TRP A 67 11.73 -19.99 -14.60
C TRP A 67 10.55 -20.96 -14.69
N GLY A 68 9.82 -20.97 -15.81
CA GLY A 68 8.64 -21.81 -16.01
C GLY A 68 7.51 -21.48 -15.04
N CYS A 69 7.35 -20.19 -14.70
CA CYS A 69 6.27 -19.66 -13.87
C CYS A 69 5.59 -18.47 -14.56
N GLU A 70 4.47 -18.00 -14.00
CA GLU A 70 3.71 -16.86 -14.52
C GLU A 70 3.35 -15.87 -13.41
N ALA A 71 3.18 -14.59 -13.74
CA ALA A 71 2.79 -13.58 -12.76
C ALA A 71 1.40 -13.88 -12.20
N ASP A 72 1.23 -13.84 -10.88
CA ASP A 72 -0.04 -14.19 -10.24
C ASP A 72 -1.02 -13.00 -10.19
N VAL A 73 -1.32 -12.44 -11.37
CA VAL A 73 -2.13 -11.23 -11.54
C VAL A 73 -3.57 -11.39 -11.06
N GLN A 74 -4.09 -12.62 -10.97
CA GLN A 74 -5.47 -12.90 -10.55
C GLN A 74 -5.67 -12.81 -9.03
N SER A 75 -4.60 -12.99 -8.25
CA SER A 75 -4.64 -12.89 -6.78
C SER A 75 -4.52 -11.43 -6.29
N LEU A 76 -4.27 -10.47 -7.19
CA LEU A 76 -4.33 -9.05 -6.86
C LEU A 76 -5.78 -8.60 -6.68
N VAL A 77 -6.12 -8.15 -5.48
CA VAL A 77 -7.41 -7.54 -5.16
C VAL A 77 -7.31 -6.03 -5.40
N PRO A 78 -8.07 -5.45 -6.36
CA PRO A 78 -8.05 -4.01 -6.59
C PRO A 78 -8.50 -3.23 -5.36
N PHE A 79 -7.73 -2.21 -5.00
CA PHE A 79 -8.13 -1.17 -4.07
C PHE A 79 -8.32 0.14 -4.85
N THR A 80 -7.85 1.27 -4.34
CA THR A 80 -8.09 2.59 -4.96
C THR A 80 -7.08 2.91 -6.06
N ARG A 81 -7.51 3.69 -7.06
CA ARG A 81 -6.61 4.33 -8.03
C ARG A 81 -6.40 5.79 -7.69
N TRP A 82 -5.14 6.20 -7.63
CA TRP A 82 -4.74 7.57 -7.31
C TRP A 82 -4.10 8.24 -8.51
N ILE A 83 -4.62 9.39 -8.88
CA ILE A 83 -4.05 10.28 -9.87
C ILE A 83 -3.44 11.46 -9.12
N THR A 84 -2.22 11.84 -9.49
CA THR A 84 -1.55 13.00 -8.87
C THR A 84 -2.44 14.25 -8.99
N PRO A 85 -2.53 15.10 -7.94
CA PRO A 85 -3.31 16.34 -7.96
C PRO A 85 -3.08 17.22 -9.21
N PRO A 86 -4.09 17.97 -9.66
CA PRO A 86 -4.03 18.71 -10.92
C PRO A 86 -3.01 19.85 -10.93
N ASN A 87 -2.70 20.43 -9.77
CA ASN A 87 -1.73 21.51 -9.61
C ASN A 87 -0.27 21.02 -9.68
N VAL A 88 -0.03 19.70 -9.62
CA VAL A 88 1.32 19.12 -9.69
C VAL A 88 1.71 18.92 -11.15
N LYS A 89 2.87 19.46 -11.57
CA LYS A 89 3.33 19.45 -12.97
C LYS A 89 3.50 18.04 -13.55
N LYS A 90 4.14 17.13 -12.82
CA LYS A 90 4.33 15.73 -13.24
C LYS A 90 3.25 14.88 -12.58
N ARG A 91 2.37 14.30 -13.39
CA ARG A 91 1.22 13.54 -12.90
C ARG A 91 1.34 12.08 -13.26
N PHE A 92 0.99 11.23 -12.32
CA PHE A 92 1.01 9.78 -12.42
C PHE A 92 -0.36 9.22 -12.10
N SER A 93 -0.60 7.99 -12.55
CA SER A 93 -1.78 7.23 -12.22
C SER A 93 -1.36 5.90 -11.61
N THR A 94 -1.70 5.70 -10.35
CA THR A 94 -1.22 4.57 -9.54
C THR A 94 -2.42 3.76 -9.07
N GLN A 95 -2.55 2.53 -9.54
CA GLN A 95 -3.55 1.59 -9.05
C GLN A 95 -2.98 0.83 -7.85
N MET A 96 -3.66 0.90 -6.71
CA MET A 96 -3.30 0.12 -5.53
C MET A 96 -3.95 -1.26 -5.59
N TYR A 97 -3.21 -2.26 -5.15
CA TYR A 97 -3.67 -3.65 -5.04
C TYR A 97 -3.31 -4.23 -3.67
N LEU A 98 -4.07 -5.23 -3.24
CA LEU A 98 -3.71 -6.11 -2.14
C LEU A 98 -3.34 -7.48 -2.69
N TYR A 99 -2.34 -8.12 -2.07
CA TYR A 99 -1.99 -9.51 -2.34
C TYR A 99 -1.82 -10.23 -0.99
N PHE A 100 -2.47 -11.38 -0.83
CA PHE A 100 -2.34 -12.20 0.38
C PHE A 100 -1.34 -13.33 0.15
N LEU A 101 -0.15 -13.21 0.72
CA LEU A 101 0.80 -14.33 0.76
C LEU A 101 0.19 -15.51 1.52
N PRO A 102 0.41 -16.78 1.09
CA PRO A 102 -0.19 -17.92 1.77
C PRO A 102 0.22 -17.99 3.24
N LEU A 103 -0.74 -18.21 4.13
CA LEU A 103 -0.48 -18.35 5.55
C LEU A 103 0.35 -19.61 5.83
N GLY A 104 1.24 -19.54 6.82
CA GLY A 104 2.12 -20.66 7.17
C GLY A 104 3.23 -20.95 6.14
N SER A 105 3.38 -20.14 5.09
CA SER A 105 4.56 -20.22 4.22
C SER A 105 5.75 -19.59 4.93
N SER A 106 6.76 -20.39 5.26
CA SER A 106 8.10 -19.87 5.53
C SER A 106 8.63 -19.34 4.21
N SER A 107 8.97 -18.06 4.16
CA SER A 107 9.63 -17.52 2.99
C SER A 107 11.06 -18.07 2.89
N PRO A 108 11.62 -18.20 1.68
CA PRO A 108 13.04 -18.51 1.52
C PRO A 108 13.87 -17.38 2.16
N GLY A 109 14.59 -17.69 3.25
CA GLY A 109 15.43 -16.69 3.91
C GLY A 109 15.66 -16.85 5.41
N ASN A 110 15.00 -17.77 6.12
CA ASN A 110 15.43 -18.14 7.47
C ASN A 110 15.17 -19.62 7.78
N PRO A 111 16.18 -20.39 8.24
CA PRO A 111 15.92 -21.66 8.88
C PRO A 111 15.12 -21.38 10.14
N VAL A 112 14.04 -22.12 10.36
CA VAL A 112 13.39 -22.20 11.67
C VAL A 112 14.47 -22.62 12.66
N SER A 113 14.97 -21.68 13.47
CA SER A 113 15.90 -22.00 14.55
C SER A 113 15.19 -22.98 15.48
N LYS A 114 15.66 -24.23 15.43
CA LYS A 114 15.35 -25.23 16.45
C LYS A 114 15.70 -24.61 17.80
N SER A 115 14.69 -24.53 18.66
CA SER A 115 14.79 -24.47 20.12
C SER A 115 16.20 -24.78 20.63
N ARG A 116 16.87 -23.76 21.18
CA ARG A 116 17.99 -23.93 22.10
C ARG A 116 17.65 -23.21 23.40
N THR A 117 17.64 -24.01 24.45
CA THR A 117 17.47 -23.63 25.85
C THR A 117 18.74 -22.95 26.39
N GLU A 118 18.51 -22.00 27.32
CA GLU A 118 19.36 -21.54 28.43
C GLU A 118 20.39 -20.39 28.25
N THR A 119 20.04 -19.30 28.97
CA THR A 119 20.83 -18.38 29.83
C THR A 119 22.01 -17.56 29.27
N SER A 120 21.82 -16.23 29.20
CA SER A 120 22.46 -15.19 30.07
C SER A 120 22.53 -13.80 29.39
N ASP A 121 22.28 -12.77 30.21
CA ASP A 121 22.69 -11.36 30.13
C ASP A 121 22.16 -10.37 29.06
N ILE A 122 21.19 -9.57 29.53
CA ILE A 122 20.99 -8.10 29.45
C ILE A 122 21.59 -7.28 28.27
N ASN A 123 20.66 -6.57 27.60
CA ASN A 123 20.81 -5.40 26.71
C ASN A 123 21.16 -5.66 25.23
N GLU A 124 20.26 -6.31 24.51
CA GLU A 124 20.00 -6.02 23.09
C GLU A 124 18.53 -6.38 22.80
N VAL A 125 17.75 -5.41 22.35
CA VAL A 125 16.31 -5.60 22.09
C VAL A 125 16.18 -6.28 20.73
N GLU A 126 16.08 -7.61 20.73
CA GLU A 126 15.83 -8.40 19.52
C GLU A 126 14.45 -8.02 18.94
N GLU A 127 14.45 -7.38 17.77
CA GLU A 127 13.26 -7.23 16.92
C GLU A 127 12.82 -8.62 16.45
N ALA A 128 11.71 -9.13 17.00
CA ALA A 128 11.09 -10.36 16.52
C ALA A 128 10.40 -10.09 15.17
N ASP A 129 11.17 -10.06 14.09
CA ASP A 129 10.68 -9.93 12.73
C ASP A 129 10.07 -11.26 12.24
N ILE A 130 8.84 -11.19 11.72
CA ILE A 130 8.26 -12.25 10.89
C ILE A 130 9.07 -12.27 9.58
N VAL A 131 10.01 -13.23 9.46
CA VAL A 131 10.96 -13.28 8.35
C VAL A 131 10.31 -13.81 7.06
N ILE A 132 9.88 -12.86 6.24
CA ILE A 132 9.73 -12.95 4.77
C ILE A 132 11.09 -12.48 4.18
N PRO A 133 11.57 -12.91 2.98
CA PRO A 133 12.98 -12.75 2.60
C PRO A 133 13.42 -11.31 2.79
N HIS A 134 14.61 -11.09 3.33
CA HIS A 134 15.14 -9.75 3.54
C HIS A 134 15.06 -8.96 2.23
N PRO A 135 14.30 -7.86 2.19
CA PRO A 135 14.30 -6.95 1.06
C PRO A 135 15.70 -6.40 0.92
N MET A 136 16.42 -6.86 -0.11
CA MET A 136 17.82 -6.50 -0.29
C MET A 136 17.89 -5.11 -0.93
N HIS A 137 18.58 -4.21 -0.21
CA HIS A 137 18.83 -2.85 -0.63
C HIS A 137 19.37 -2.81 -2.07
N ASP A 138 18.96 -1.80 -2.81
CA ASP A 138 19.41 -1.44 -4.16
C ASP A 138 20.88 -0.96 -4.25
N GLY A 139 21.75 -1.38 -3.31
CA GLY A 139 23.09 -0.81 -3.17
C GLY A 139 23.12 0.52 -2.39
N GLY A 140 22.03 0.91 -1.72
CA GLY A 140 22.03 1.97 -0.72
C GLY A 140 21.68 3.36 -1.27
N ILE A 141 20.90 3.43 -2.35
CA ILE A 141 20.56 4.72 -2.99
C ILE A 141 19.14 5.15 -2.63
N GLU A 142 18.14 4.25 -2.52
CA GLU A 142 16.76 4.67 -2.20
C GLU A 142 15.98 3.78 -1.20
N HIS A 143 16.43 2.54 -0.90
CA HIS A 143 15.69 1.64 0.02
C HIS A 143 16.54 1.14 1.22
N THR A 144 16.21 1.61 2.42
CA THR A 144 17.03 1.37 3.64
C THR A 144 16.67 0.09 4.42
N ALA A 145 15.43 -0.39 4.34
CA ALA A 145 14.96 -1.67 4.90
C ALA A 145 13.50 -1.91 4.47
N ALA A 146 13.06 -3.15 4.30
CA ALA A 146 11.64 -3.47 4.33
C ALA A 146 11.33 -4.55 5.37
N ARG A 147 10.19 -4.34 6.04
CA ARG A 147 9.75 -5.06 7.22
C ARG A 147 8.30 -5.48 7.02
N PHE A 148 7.88 -6.56 7.68
CA PHE A 148 6.48 -6.94 7.74
C PHE A 148 5.90 -6.53 9.08
N LEU A 149 5.12 -5.47 9.08
CA LEU A 149 4.40 -5.00 10.25
C LEU A 149 2.89 -4.96 9.97
N PRO A 150 2.05 -5.24 10.99
CA PRO A 150 0.62 -5.04 10.86
C PRO A 150 0.27 -3.58 10.52
N PRO A 151 -0.86 -3.31 9.83
CA PRO A 151 -1.19 -1.96 9.36
C PRO A 151 -1.29 -0.91 10.49
N ASN A 152 -1.78 -1.29 11.67
CA ASN A 152 -1.82 -0.40 12.84
C ASN A 152 -0.42 0.12 13.23
N LYS A 153 0.63 -0.69 13.06
CA LYS A 153 2.01 -0.30 13.37
C LYS A 153 2.60 0.67 12.37
N TRP A 154 2.31 0.50 11.09
CA TRP A 154 2.66 1.49 10.09
C TRP A 154 2.00 2.85 10.37
N ILE A 155 0.73 2.83 10.80
CA ILE A 155 0.02 4.04 11.21
C ILE A 155 0.65 4.67 12.47
N ASP A 156 0.97 3.87 13.49
CA ASP A 156 1.63 4.35 14.71
C ASP A 156 2.96 5.04 14.39
N LEU A 157 3.80 4.42 13.54
CA LEU A 157 5.08 4.98 13.12
C LEU A 157 4.92 6.30 12.37
N ALA A 158 3.93 6.40 11.46
CA ALA A 158 3.63 7.62 10.74
C ALA A 158 3.14 8.74 11.68
N ASN A 159 2.31 8.38 12.67
CA ASN A 159 1.77 9.33 13.65
C ASN A 159 2.83 9.87 14.61
N GLN A 160 3.87 9.08 14.87
CA GLN A 160 5.04 9.48 15.64
C GLN A 160 6.08 10.22 14.78
N ASN A 161 5.76 10.51 13.51
CA ASN A 161 6.66 11.12 12.53
C ASN A 161 8.00 10.37 12.35
N ARG A 162 8.01 9.05 12.61
CA ARG A 162 9.17 8.18 12.39
C ARG A 162 9.33 7.75 10.94
N ILE A 163 8.23 7.74 10.20
CA ILE A 163 8.17 7.46 8.76
C ILE A 163 7.19 8.43 8.09
N ILE A 164 7.22 8.47 6.77
CA ILE A 164 6.24 9.20 5.95
C ILE A 164 5.34 8.19 5.27
N LEU A 165 4.02 8.32 5.44
CA LEU A 165 3.04 7.67 4.58
C LEU A 165 2.31 8.77 3.81
N PHE A 166 2.42 8.73 2.48
CA PHE A 166 1.64 9.64 1.63
C PHE A 166 0.15 9.30 1.70
N PRO A 167 -0.76 10.25 1.37
CA PRO A 167 -2.20 10.04 1.46
C PRO A 167 -2.71 8.71 0.87
N PRO A 168 -2.26 8.25 -0.33
CA PRO A 168 -2.69 6.96 -0.86
C PRO A 168 -2.29 5.76 0.02
N GLN A 169 -1.07 5.79 0.56
CA GLN A 169 -0.52 4.73 1.42
C GLN A 169 -1.25 4.73 2.77
N TYR A 170 -1.32 5.88 3.44
CA TYR A 170 -2.00 6.00 4.74
C TYR A 170 -3.48 5.60 4.62
N PHE A 171 -4.17 6.04 3.56
CA PHE A 171 -5.58 5.70 3.32
C PHE A 171 -5.81 4.19 3.20
N LEU A 172 -4.98 3.51 2.40
CA LEU A 172 -5.00 2.06 2.29
C LEU A 172 -4.74 1.41 3.65
N THR A 173 -3.61 1.72 4.28
CA THR A 173 -3.20 1.11 5.56
C THR A 173 -4.26 1.30 6.66
N TRP A 174 -4.85 2.50 6.75
CA TRP A 174 -5.90 2.83 7.72
C TRP A 174 -7.17 2.01 7.53
N HIS A 175 -7.58 1.76 6.28
CA HIS A 175 -8.74 0.91 6.01
C HIS A 175 -8.48 -0.58 6.30
N LEU A 176 -7.23 -1.04 6.21
CA LEU A 176 -6.86 -2.42 6.51
C LEU A 176 -6.68 -2.69 8.01
N SER A 177 -6.28 -1.68 8.79
CA SER A 177 -5.90 -1.87 10.20
C SER A 177 -6.97 -2.45 11.12
N PRO A 178 -8.28 -2.22 10.91
CA PRO A 178 -9.30 -2.88 11.74
C PRO A 178 -9.43 -4.38 11.46
N PHE A 179 -8.92 -4.87 10.32
CA PHE A 179 -9.09 -6.25 9.88
C PHE A 179 -7.85 -7.10 10.11
N LEU A 180 -6.66 -6.60 9.77
CA LEU A 180 -5.46 -7.42 9.67
C LEU A 180 -4.59 -7.32 10.92
N ALA A 181 -4.53 -8.41 11.69
CA ALA A 181 -3.80 -8.54 12.94
C ALA A 181 -4.02 -7.36 13.92
N PRO A 182 -5.27 -6.92 14.18
CA PRO A 182 -5.55 -5.78 15.05
C PRO A 182 -5.12 -6.01 16.51
N THR A 183 -4.97 -7.26 16.91
CA THR A 183 -4.51 -7.69 18.25
C THR A 183 -3.00 -7.55 18.43
N VAL A 184 -2.23 -7.43 17.35
CA VAL A 184 -0.78 -7.25 17.41
C VAL A 184 -0.46 -5.78 17.64
N THR A 185 -0.25 -5.43 18.91
CA THR A 185 -0.06 -4.05 19.38
C THR A 185 1.33 -3.80 19.97
N SER A 186 2.20 -4.81 20.02
CA SER A 186 3.59 -4.71 20.49
C SER A 186 4.43 -5.87 19.94
N PRO A 187 5.77 -5.81 20.00
CA PRO A 187 6.62 -6.95 19.66
C PRO A 187 6.34 -8.20 20.52
N SER A 188 5.84 -8.02 21.74
CA SER A 188 5.45 -9.11 22.65
C SER A 188 4.02 -9.62 22.43
N SER A 189 3.25 -9.02 21.51
CA SER A 189 1.89 -9.49 21.24
C SER A 189 1.93 -10.87 20.59
N PRO A 190 1.09 -11.82 21.04
CA PRO A 190 1.02 -13.13 20.40
C PRO A 190 0.55 -12.99 18.96
N ILE A 191 1.18 -13.73 18.05
CA ILE A 191 0.74 -13.84 16.66
C ILE A 191 -0.54 -14.70 16.64
N PRO A 192 -1.65 -14.23 16.05
CA PRO A 192 -2.87 -15.03 15.95
C PRO A 192 -2.62 -16.34 15.17
N PRO A 193 -3.33 -17.42 15.51
CA PRO A 193 -3.22 -18.67 14.79
C PRO A 193 -3.69 -18.53 13.33
N THR A 194 -3.19 -19.40 12.44
CA THR A 194 -3.43 -19.32 10.99
C THR A 194 -4.92 -19.29 10.61
N ASP A 195 -5.77 -20.02 11.33
CA ASP A 195 -7.22 -20.02 11.09
C ASP A 195 -7.86 -18.66 11.44
N GLU A 196 -7.37 -17.99 12.48
CA GLU A 196 -7.81 -16.64 12.83
C GLU A 196 -7.36 -15.60 11.81
N LEU A 197 -6.09 -15.66 11.39
CA LEU A 197 -5.56 -14.82 10.31
C LEU A 197 -6.33 -15.02 9.00
N GLN A 198 -6.77 -16.25 8.70
CA GLN A 198 -7.60 -16.50 7.52
C GLN A 198 -8.99 -15.85 7.68
N ARG A 199 -9.65 -15.99 8.84
CA ARG A 199 -10.94 -15.32 9.11
C ARG A 199 -10.84 -13.80 9.03
N GLU A 200 -9.72 -13.21 9.43
CA GLU A 200 -9.44 -11.78 9.25
C GLU A 200 -9.40 -11.38 7.77
N ARG A 201 -8.66 -12.14 6.95
CA ARG A 201 -8.57 -11.91 5.50
C ARG A 201 -9.92 -12.06 4.81
N ASP A 202 -10.68 -13.09 5.17
CA ASP A 202 -12.00 -13.35 4.58
C ASP A 202 -12.98 -12.20 4.85
N ARG A 203 -13.00 -11.69 6.11
CA ARG A 203 -13.81 -10.52 6.48
C ARG A 203 -13.41 -9.27 5.69
N LEU A 204 -12.11 -9.05 5.50
CA LEU A 204 -11.61 -7.93 4.70
C LEU A 204 -12.04 -8.04 3.24
N VAL A 205 -11.86 -9.21 2.61
CA VAL A 205 -12.24 -9.44 1.21
C VAL A 205 -13.74 -9.29 1.01
N GLN A 206 -14.54 -9.81 1.94
CA GLN A 206 -15.99 -9.64 1.94
C GLN A 206 -16.36 -8.15 2.02
N TRP A 207 -15.71 -7.40 2.91
CA TRP A 207 -15.96 -5.96 3.05
C TRP A 207 -15.55 -5.17 1.80
N LEU A 208 -14.38 -5.45 1.22
CA LEU A 208 -13.91 -4.80 -0.02
C LEU A 208 -14.84 -5.05 -1.21
N SER A 209 -15.53 -6.19 -1.21
CA SER A 209 -16.48 -6.57 -2.24
C SER A 209 -17.88 -5.96 -2.04
N SER A 210 -18.13 -5.31 -0.89
CA SER A 210 -19.41 -4.67 -0.62
C SER A 210 -19.62 -3.41 -1.47
N GLU A 211 -20.87 -3.12 -1.80
CA GLU A 211 -21.23 -1.90 -2.54
C GLU A 211 -20.86 -0.62 -1.77
N ASP A 212 -20.94 -0.66 -0.44
CA ASP A 212 -20.58 0.45 0.44
C ASP A 212 -19.09 0.82 0.38
N ALA A 213 -18.24 -0.16 0.04
CA ALA A 213 -16.80 0.01 -0.02
C ALA A 213 -16.35 0.54 -1.39
N ALA A 214 -16.75 -0.14 -2.46
CA ALA A 214 -16.46 0.18 -3.87
C ALA A 214 -15.00 0.64 -4.19
N PHE A 215 -14.02 0.31 -3.34
CA PHE A 215 -12.66 0.86 -3.41
C PHE A 215 -11.98 0.52 -4.73
N GLY A 216 -12.14 -0.73 -5.19
CA GLY A 216 -11.59 -1.24 -6.45
C GLY A 216 -11.87 -0.36 -7.65
N LYS A 217 -13.04 0.32 -7.67
CA LYS A 217 -13.51 1.17 -8.77
C LYS A 217 -13.27 2.67 -8.52
N ALA A 218 -12.78 3.05 -7.35
CA ALA A 218 -12.59 4.44 -6.99
C ALA A 218 -11.34 5.02 -7.66
N ILE A 219 -11.53 6.07 -8.46
CA ILE A 219 -10.45 6.86 -9.05
C ILE A 219 -10.43 8.23 -8.36
N ILE A 220 -9.29 8.57 -7.79
CA ILE A 220 -9.12 9.68 -6.86
C ILE A 220 -7.97 10.57 -7.33
N SER A 221 -8.25 11.84 -7.59
CA SER A 221 -7.27 12.92 -7.71
C SER A 221 -7.53 13.89 -6.56
N PRO A 222 -6.73 13.85 -5.47
CA PRO A 222 -7.04 14.62 -4.28
C PRO A 222 -6.91 16.12 -4.56
N VAL A 223 -7.85 16.90 -4.03
CA VAL A 223 -7.89 18.36 -4.14
C VAL A 223 -8.17 18.93 -2.76
N VAL A 224 -7.58 20.07 -2.43
CA VAL A 224 -7.85 20.78 -1.18
C VAL A 224 -9.30 21.30 -1.16
N LEU A 225 -10.00 21.11 -0.05
CA LEU A 225 -11.25 21.79 0.25
C LEU A 225 -10.93 23.18 0.82
N GLY A 226 -11.60 24.21 0.31
CA GLY A 226 -11.31 25.60 0.64
C GLY A 226 -10.32 26.21 -0.35
N LYS A 227 -9.58 27.23 0.07
CA LYS A 227 -8.45 27.82 -0.64
C LYS A 227 -7.14 27.19 -0.18
N GLY A 228 -6.15 27.30 -1.06
CA GLY A 228 -4.86 26.62 -0.94
C GLY A 228 -4.77 25.46 -1.92
N ASP A 229 -3.54 25.08 -2.24
CA ASP A 229 -3.24 24.00 -3.16
C ASP A 229 -2.62 22.79 -2.44
N TYR A 230 -2.70 21.62 -3.10
CA TYR A 230 -2.03 20.43 -2.60
C TYR A 230 -0.52 20.68 -2.51
N GLY A 231 0.07 20.44 -1.34
CA GLY A 231 1.50 20.63 -1.08
C GLY A 231 1.87 21.96 -0.42
N GLU A 232 0.93 22.92 -0.31
CA GLU A 232 1.18 24.21 0.36
C GLU A 232 1.15 24.07 1.88
N ASP A 233 2.02 24.83 2.56
CA ASP A 233 2.14 24.85 4.02
C ASP A 233 0.97 25.56 4.70
N LYS A 234 0.38 26.55 4.04
CA LYS A 234 -0.77 27.33 4.52
C LYS A 234 -2.06 26.94 3.81
N GLN A 235 -3.13 26.88 4.59
CA GLN A 235 -4.44 26.32 4.26
C GLN A 235 -5.54 27.15 4.94
N ASP A 236 -6.80 26.91 4.56
CA ASP A 236 -7.93 27.72 5.00
C ASP A 236 -8.47 27.41 6.42
N GLY A 237 -8.06 26.31 7.04
CA GLY A 237 -8.63 25.87 8.32
C GLY A 237 -10.08 25.39 8.22
N VAL A 238 -10.37 24.58 7.17
CA VAL A 238 -11.72 24.07 6.91
C VAL A 238 -12.21 23.18 8.05
N GLY A 239 -13.47 23.37 8.46
CA GLY A 239 -14.12 22.52 9.47
C GLY A 239 -13.61 22.73 10.90
N GLY A 240 -13.06 23.91 11.21
CA GLY A 240 -12.51 24.23 12.52
C GLY A 240 -11.09 23.72 12.74
N LEU A 241 -10.43 23.23 11.69
CA LEU A 241 -9.01 22.86 11.70
C LEU A 241 -8.12 24.11 11.63
N ASP A 242 -6.84 23.95 11.99
CA ASP A 242 -5.86 25.02 11.88
C ASP A 242 -5.51 25.36 10.42
N ARG A 243 -4.92 26.53 10.21
CA ARG A 243 -4.52 27.04 8.89
C ARG A 243 -3.27 26.37 8.32
N ASP A 244 -2.76 25.32 8.93
CA ASP A 244 -1.64 24.53 8.40
C ASP A 244 -2.11 23.13 7.99
N THR A 245 -3.40 22.81 8.19
CA THR A 245 -3.99 21.50 7.90
C THR A 245 -4.82 21.55 6.62
N ALA A 246 -4.34 20.88 5.59
CA ALA A 246 -5.08 20.67 4.36
C ALA A 246 -6.17 19.63 4.59
N VAL A 247 -7.35 19.85 4.00
CA VAL A 247 -8.43 18.84 3.94
C VAL A 247 -8.60 18.42 2.50
N LEU A 248 -8.17 17.22 2.15
CA LEU A 248 -8.22 16.67 0.81
C LEU A 248 -9.54 15.96 0.56
N ARG A 249 -10.35 16.47 -0.38
CA ARG A 249 -11.52 15.75 -0.90
C ARG A 249 -11.05 14.65 -1.85
N LEU A 250 -11.76 13.52 -1.82
CA LEU A 250 -11.41 12.33 -2.60
C LEU A 250 -12.43 11.99 -3.70
N ASP A 251 -13.48 12.80 -3.86
CA ASP A 251 -14.58 12.62 -4.80
C ASP A 251 -14.35 13.26 -6.18
N PHE A 252 -13.10 13.61 -6.49
CA PHE A 252 -12.69 14.11 -7.80
C PHE A 252 -11.79 13.07 -8.47
N ALA A 253 -12.03 12.75 -9.75
CA ALA A 253 -11.26 11.76 -10.50
C ALA A 253 -10.10 12.38 -11.31
N GLY A 254 -9.95 13.70 -11.29
CA GLY A 254 -8.96 14.42 -12.09
C GLY A 254 -9.58 15.09 -13.33
N PRO A 255 -8.95 16.14 -13.86
CA PRO A 255 -9.48 16.91 -14.99
C PRO A 255 -9.58 16.10 -16.28
N GLU A 256 -8.78 15.05 -16.46
CA GLU A 256 -8.83 14.17 -17.62
C GLU A 256 -10.14 13.38 -17.68
N LEU A 257 -10.54 12.81 -16.54
CA LEU A 257 -11.75 12.01 -16.40
C LEU A 257 -13.01 12.88 -16.27
N ASP A 258 -12.89 14.06 -15.65
CA ASP A 258 -14.01 15.01 -15.52
C ASP A 258 -14.50 15.51 -16.90
N LYS A 259 -13.58 15.71 -17.86
CA LYS A 259 -13.90 16.04 -19.26
C LYS A 259 -14.70 14.94 -19.97
N GLU A 260 -14.55 13.68 -19.56
CA GLU A 260 -15.33 12.53 -20.05
C GLU A 260 -16.62 12.31 -19.25
N GLY A 261 -16.95 13.21 -18.31
CA GLY A 261 -18.13 13.11 -17.44
C GLY A 261 -17.99 12.13 -16.28
N VAL A 262 -16.77 11.64 -16.02
CA VAL A 262 -16.51 10.65 -14.96
C VAL A 262 -16.26 11.38 -13.64
N LYS A 263 -17.15 11.14 -12.66
CA LYS A 263 -17.05 11.71 -11.32
C LYS A 263 -16.36 10.75 -10.35
N GLY A 264 -15.66 11.29 -9.37
CA GLY A 264 -15.09 10.49 -8.30
C GLY A 264 -16.19 9.94 -7.38
N THR A 265 -16.00 8.71 -6.91
CA THR A 265 -16.99 7.99 -6.09
C THR A 265 -16.67 8.05 -4.59
N MET A 266 -15.45 8.43 -4.21
CA MET A 266 -15.00 8.44 -2.82
C MET A 266 -15.48 9.67 -2.05
N ARG A 267 -16.79 9.73 -1.76
CA ARG A 267 -17.47 10.89 -1.13
C ARG A 267 -17.44 10.85 0.39
N LYS A 268 -17.43 9.65 0.98
CA LYS A 268 -17.54 9.43 2.42
C LYS A 268 -16.34 9.98 3.19
N TRP A 269 -15.15 9.91 2.61
CA TRP A 269 -13.90 10.18 3.31
C TRP A 269 -13.21 11.42 2.77
N VAL A 270 -12.51 12.11 3.66
CA VAL A 270 -11.49 13.11 3.36
C VAL A 270 -10.17 12.66 4.01
N VAL A 271 -9.05 13.16 3.48
CA VAL A 271 -7.76 13.02 4.14
C VAL A 271 -7.32 14.38 4.67
N THR A 272 -6.97 14.49 5.94
CA THR A 272 -6.31 15.69 6.47
C THR A 272 -4.81 15.49 6.51
N THR A 273 -4.01 16.53 6.24
CA THR A 273 -2.55 16.46 6.38
C THR A 273 -1.95 17.86 6.50
N LYS A 274 -0.80 17.95 7.17
CA LYS A 274 0.06 19.14 7.16
C LYS A 274 1.20 18.91 6.17
N PHE A 275 1.28 19.71 5.11
CA PHE A 275 2.40 19.59 4.18
C PHE A 275 3.63 20.30 4.74
N LYS A 276 4.76 19.58 4.80
CA LYS A 276 6.08 20.09 5.17
C LYS A 276 7.06 19.86 4.02
N LYS A 277 8.27 20.44 4.12
CA LYS A 277 9.30 20.36 3.07
C LYS A 277 9.64 18.90 2.71
N GLU A 278 9.67 18.04 3.72
CA GLU A 278 9.99 16.62 3.60
C GLU A 278 8.79 15.75 3.19
N GLY A 279 7.58 16.31 3.11
CA GLY A 279 6.36 15.61 2.70
C GLY A 279 5.18 15.81 3.66
N PRO A 280 4.11 15.01 3.50
CA PRO A 280 2.93 15.09 4.35
C PRO A 280 3.24 14.61 5.78
N ARG A 281 2.68 15.31 6.75
CA ARG A 281 2.70 15.01 8.19
C ARG A 281 1.28 14.96 8.72
N ASP A 282 1.10 14.33 9.88
CA ASP A 282 -0.18 14.25 10.58
C ASP A 282 -1.34 13.81 9.68
N VAL A 283 -1.08 12.83 8.81
CA VAL A 283 -2.08 12.32 7.87
C VAL A 283 -3.19 11.63 8.64
N ARG A 284 -4.46 11.95 8.36
CA ARG A 284 -5.63 11.27 8.94
C ARG A 284 -6.66 10.99 7.87
N VAL A 285 -7.37 9.86 8.00
CA VAL A 285 -8.61 9.60 7.27
C VAL A 285 -9.78 9.96 8.17
N VAL A 286 -10.69 10.80 7.69
CA VAL A 286 -11.83 11.30 8.46
C VAL A 286 -13.09 11.22 7.61
N GLU A 287 -14.23 10.89 8.21
CA GLU A 287 -15.51 11.01 7.51
C GLU A 287 -15.78 12.48 7.18
N ARG A 288 -16.14 12.76 5.93
CA ARG A 288 -16.34 14.12 5.42
C ARG A 288 -17.35 14.91 6.26
N GLU A 289 -18.41 14.27 6.71
CA GLU A 289 -19.46 14.89 7.53
C GLU A 289 -18.96 15.38 8.90
N LYS A 290 -17.92 14.73 9.47
CA LYS A 290 -17.34 15.15 10.76
C LYS A 290 -16.56 16.45 10.65
N ILE A 291 -16.05 16.78 9.45
CA ILE A 291 -15.31 18.02 9.18
C ILE A 291 -16.25 19.11 8.67
N LEU A 292 -17.17 18.79 7.75
CA LEU A 292 -18.00 19.79 7.07
C LEU A 292 -19.38 20.01 7.70
N GLY A 293 -19.82 19.13 8.61
CA GLY A 293 -21.19 19.07 9.10
C GLY A 293 -22.16 18.43 8.10
N ARG A 294 -23.28 17.87 8.59
CA ARG A 294 -24.28 17.14 7.78
C ARG A 294 -24.93 17.98 6.67
N GLU A 295 -25.02 19.30 6.81
CA GLU A 295 -25.70 20.17 5.84
C GLU A 295 -24.85 20.53 4.61
N LYS A 296 -23.52 20.42 4.68
CA LYS A 296 -22.60 20.76 3.56
C LYS A 296 -22.09 19.53 2.78
N GLY A 297 -22.47 18.32 3.17
CA GLY A 297 -22.04 17.07 2.53
C GLY A 297 -22.72 16.76 1.19
N ARG A 298 -23.64 17.62 0.73
CA ARG A 298 -24.53 17.37 -0.42
C ARG A 298 -24.26 18.22 -1.66
N LEU A 299 -23.10 18.89 -1.73
CA LEU A 299 -22.63 19.69 -2.87
C LEU A 299 -21.67 18.90 -3.77
#